data_AF-A0A938S961-F1
#
_entry.id   AF-A0A938S961-F1
#
_cell.length_a   1.000
_cell.length_b   1.000
_cell.length_c   1.000
_cell.angle_alpha   90.00
_cell.angle_beta   90.00
_cell.angle_gamma   90.00
#
_symmetry.space_group_name_H-M   'P 1'
#
loop_
_entity.id
_entity.type
_entity.pdbx_description
1 polymer ?
#
loop_
_entity_poly.entity_id
_entity_poly.type
_entity_poly.pdbx_seq_one_letter_code
_entity_poly.pdbx_strand_id
1 'polypeptide(L)'
;MRSITVVCLVCLAGGIVTAQPIPAPPRAEYATFDDGQYASDAAAQAAWEGLWGTAPVSVVTLDGRKVLRMPCNLAGTKIDRATWDKKVNLNLTSCQGIQFRLFCKDTSPVSHFSLYFQSGDGWYSSSFAPTTGTAWNTITIDKAGTRQEGKPAGWGQISTIRLSAWRGGDVSTELYVCDFGLWGQLGAD
;
A
#
# COMPACT_ATOMS: atom_id res chain seq x y z
N MET A 1 -48.82 -47.38 -29.06
CA MET A 1 -47.59 -46.97 -28.37
C MET A 1 -47.46 -45.45 -28.50
N ARG A 2 -47.58 -44.70 -27.40
CA ARG A 2 -47.39 -43.24 -27.38
C ARG A 2 -46.13 -42.94 -26.57
N SER A 3 -45.08 -42.45 -27.24
CA SER A 3 -43.84 -42.01 -26.61
C SER A 3 -44.06 -40.67 -25.91
N ILE A 4 -43.70 -40.60 -24.62
CA ILE A 4 -43.68 -39.37 -23.83
C ILE A 4 -42.22 -38.89 -23.80
N THR A 5 -41.94 -37.79 -24.48
CA THR A 5 -40.64 -37.11 -24.42
C THR A 5 -40.65 -36.18 -23.20
N VAL A 6 -39.85 -36.51 -22.18
CA VAL A 6 -39.59 -35.64 -21.04
C VAL A 6 -38.48 -34.67 -21.43
N VAL A 7 -38.81 -33.38 -21.57
CA VAL A 7 -37.83 -32.31 -21.76
C VAL A 7 -37.35 -31.88 -20.39
N CYS A 8 -36.10 -32.18 -20.08
CA CYS A 8 -35.42 -31.77 -18.85
C CYS A 8 -34.92 -30.34 -19.02
N LEU A 9 -35.58 -29.37 -18.37
CA LEU A 9 -35.18 -27.97 -18.38
C LEU A 9 -34.05 -27.78 -17.36
N VAL A 10 -32.80 -27.67 -17.82
CA VAL A 10 -31.66 -27.34 -16.96
C VAL A 10 -31.60 -25.82 -16.79
N CYS A 11 -32.05 -25.33 -15.63
CA CYS A 11 -31.90 -23.93 -15.24
C CYS A 11 -30.44 -23.66 -14.85
N LEU A 12 -29.67 -23.05 -15.74
CA LEU A 12 -28.36 -22.47 -15.41
C LEU A 12 -28.58 -21.19 -14.58
N ALA A 13 -28.52 -21.31 -13.25
CA ALA A 13 -28.46 -20.16 -12.36
C ALA A 13 -27.05 -19.54 -12.44
N GLY A 14 -26.87 -18.57 -13.33
CA GLY A 14 -25.67 -17.73 -13.36
C GLY A 14 -25.64 -16.83 -12.12
N GLY A 15 -24.84 -17.21 -11.13
CA GLY A 15 -24.62 -16.38 -9.94
C GLY A 15 -23.90 -15.09 -10.32
N ILE A 16 -24.52 -13.95 -10.01
CA ILE A 16 -23.88 -12.63 -10.13
C ILE A 16 -22.81 -12.56 -9.03
N VAL A 17 -21.54 -12.63 -9.41
CA VAL A 17 -20.42 -12.34 -8.50
C VAL A 17 -20.38 -10.83 -8.29
N THR A 18 -20.94 -10.35 -7.18
CA THR A 18 -20.80 -8.95 -6.78
C THR A 18 -19.37 -8.75 -6.26
N ALA A 19 -18.63 -7.81 -6.85
CA ALA A 19 -17.33 -7.40 -6.32
C ALA A 19 -17.54 -6.86 -4.89
N GLN A 20 -16.94 -7.51 -3.88
CA GLN A 20 -17.01 -7.01 -2.51
C GLN A 20 -16.37 -5.61 -2.45
N PRO A 21 -17.04 -4.63 -1.80
CA PRO A 21 -16.50 -3.30 -1.61
C PRO A 21 -15.28 -3.36 -0.69
N ILE A 22 -14.39 -2.39 -0.83
CA ILE A 22 -13.22 -2.27 0.04
C ILE A 22 -13.70 -1.81 1.42
N PRO A 23 -13.43 -2.56 2.50
CA PRO A 23 -13.84 -2.15 3.83
C PRO A 23 -13.12 -0.86 4.23
N ALA A 24 -13.72 -0.03 5.08
CA ALA A 24 -12.99 1.07 5.68
C ALA A 24 -11.87 0.54 6.60
N PRO A 25 -10.69 1.22 6.65
CA PRO A 25 -9.66 0.83 7.59
C PRO A 25 -10.12 1.10 9.03
N PRO A 26 -9.77 0.24 10.03
CA PRO A 26 -10.08 0.48 11.46
C PRO A 26 -9.55 1.84 11.97
N ARG A 27 -9.75 2.29 13.20
CA ARG A 27 -9.03 3.51 13.64
C ARG A 27 -7.56 3.17 13.94
N ALA A 28 -6.62 4.10 13.72
CA ALA A 28 -5.25 3.92 14.19
C ALA A 28 -5.22 4.18 15.70
N GLU A 29 -4.52 3.32 16.44
CA GLU A 29 -4.36 3.41 17.90
C GLU A 29 -2.97 3.93 18.28
N TYR A 30 -2.23 4.46 17.31
CA TYR A 30 -0.87 4.95 17.45
C TYR A 30 -0.73 6.34 16.81
N ALA A 31 0.29 7.09 17.23
CA ALA A 31 0.58 8.40 16.67
C ALA A 31 1.04 8.29 15.21
N THR A 32 0.34 9.00 14.32
CA THR A 32 0.64 9.05 12.89
C THR A 32 1.35 10.37 12.53
N PHE A 33 2.36 10.30 11.69
CA PHE A 33 2.92 11.50 11.03
C PHE A 33 2.25 11.77 9.67
N ASP A 34 1.51 10.80 9.13
CA ASP A 34 0.64 10.96 7.95
C ASP A 34 -0.54 9.99 8.07
N ASP A 35 -1.75 10.50 8.29
CA ASP A 35 -2.97 9.69 8.45
C ASP A 35 -3.64 9.34 7.12
N GLY A 36 -3.17 9.89 5.99
CA GLY A 36 -3.73 9.69 4.66
C GLY A 36 -5.01 10.49 4.37
N GLN A 37 -5.48 11.38 5.26
CA GLN A 37 -6.76 12.08 5.14
C GLN A 37 -6.66 13.41 4.40
N TYR A 38 -6.09 13.39 3.19
CA TYR A 38 -5.91 14.59 2.37
C TYR A 38 -7.24 15.23 1.93
N ALA A 39 -7.26 16.57 1.81
CA ALA A 39 -8.46 17.30 1.43
C ALA A 39 -8.89 17.05 -0.03
N SER A 40 -7.92 16.78 -0.92
CA SER A 40 -8.11 16.60 -2.36
C SER A 40 -7.00 15.75 -2.97
N ASP A 41 -7.20 15.29 -4.21
CA ASP A 41 -6.18 14.60 -5.00
C ASP A 41 -4.92 15.46 -5.19
N ALA A 42 -5.08 16.76 -5.44
CA ALA A 42 -3.95 17.66 -5.59
C ALA A 42 -3.10 17.75 -4.31
N ALA A 43 -3.73 17.78 -3.13
CA ALA A 43 -3.01 17.77 -1.86
C ALA A 43 -2.29 16.42 -1.62
N ALA A 44 -2.94 15.31 -1.97
CA ALA A 44 -2.33 13.98 -1.88
C ALA A 44 -1.13 13.84 -2.82
N GLN A 45 -1.24 14.31 -4.07
CA GLN A 45 -0.18 14.26 -5.08
C GLN A 45 0.99 15.18 -4.75
N ALA A 46 0.73 16.33 -4.12
CA ALA A 46 1.78 17.21 -3.61
C ALA A 46 2.56 16.57 -2.44
N ALA A 47 1.92 15.70 -1.67
CA ALA A 47 2.54 15.01 -0.54
C ALA A 47 3.21 13.68 -0.95
N TRP A 48 2.68 12.99 -1.95
CA TRP A 48 3.14 11.70 -2.46
C TRP A 48 3.36 11.79 -3.97
N GLU A 49 4.61 11.97 -4.37
CA GLU A 49 5.03 12.14 -5.75
C GLU A 49 5.23 10.78 -6.42
N GLY A 50 4.51 10.51 -7.51
CA GLY A 50 4.73 9.33 -8.35
C GLY A 50 6.00 9.47 -9.19
N LEU A 51 6.87 8.47 -9.17
CA LEU A 51 8.15 8.49 -9.89
C LEU A 51 8.17 7.56 -11.10
N TRP A 52 9.03 7.87 -12.07
CA TRP A 52 9.40 6.96 -13.17
C TRP A 52 8.20 6.41 -13.97
N GLY A 53 7.22 7.27 -14.26
CA GLY A 53 6.01 6.87 -14.99
C GLY A 53 4.95 6.16 -14.13
N THR A 54 5.12 6.16 -12.80
CA THR A 54 4.08 5.71 -11.86
C THR A 54 2.89 6.65 -11.89
N ALA A 55 1.68 6.08 -11.87
CA ALA A 55 0.44 6.84 -11.80
C ALA A 55 0.34 7.68 -10.51
N PRO A 56 -0.26 8.88 -10.57
CA PRO A 56 -0.42 9.72 -9.40
C PRO A 56 -1.37 9.09 -8.38
N VAL A 57 -1.16 9.42 -7.10
CA VAL A 57 -2.09 9.04 -6.03
C VAL A 57 -3.41 9.81 -6.15
N SER A 58 -4.46 9.28 -5.53
CA SER A 58 -5.77 9.95 -5.40
C SER A 58 -6.36 9.68 -4.02
N VAL A 59 -7.33 10.49 -3.62
CA VAL A 59 -8.07 10.33 -2.37
C VAL A 59 -9.37 9.60 -2.66
N VAL A 60 -9.64 8.54 -1.91
CA VAL A 60 -10.94 7.86 -1.93
C VAL A 60 -11.55 7.86 -0.54
N THR A 61 -12.87 7.90 -0.47
CA THR A 61 -13.61 7.82 0.80
C THR A 61 -14.23 6.43 0.94
N LEU A 62 -13.85 5.71 1.98
CA LEU A 62 -14.35 4.38 2.35
C LEU A 62 -15.10 4.50 3.67
N ASP A 63 -16.42 4.30 3.66
CA ASP A 63 -17.34 4.53 4.80
C ASP A 63 -17.03 5.81 5.60
N GLY A 64 -16.94 6.95 4.89
CA GLY A 64 -16.70 8.26 5.50
C GLY A 64 -15.24 8.55 5.86
N ARG A 65 -14.34 7.59 5.65
CA ARG A 65 -12.91 7.76 5.93
C ARG A 65 -12.10 7.93 4.65
N LYS A 66 -11.34 9.02 4.57
CA LYS A 66 -10.43 9.29 3.44
C LYS A 66 -9.16 8.45 3.56
N VAL A 67 -8.72 7.87 2.45
CA VAL A 67 -7.46 7.13 2.33
C VAL A 67 -6.78 7.44 1.00
N LEU A 68 -5.50 7.12 0.89
CA LEU A 68 -4.76 7.21 -0.37
C LEU A 68 -5.00 5.96 -1.21
N ARG A 69 -5.40 6.16 -2.46
CA ARG A 69 -5.38 5.16 -3.53
C ARG A 69 -4.12 5.35 -4.35
N MET A 70 -3.32 4.29 -4.49
CA MET A 70 -2.05 4.27 -5.22
C MET A 70 -2.12 3.24 -6.36
N PRO A 71 -2.30 3.68 -7.62
CA PRO A 71 -2.46 2.76 -8.73
C PRO A 71 -1.13 2.14 -9.18
N CYS A 72 -1.06 0.81 -9.27
CA CYS A 72 0.06 0.10 -9.87
C CYS A 72 -0.20 -0.07 -11.38
N ASN A 73 0.11 0.96 -12.18
CA ASN A 73 -0.10 1.01 -13.63
C ASN A 73 0.94 0.16 -14.41
N LEU A 74 0.96 -1.14 -14.12
CA LEU A 74 1.92 -2.08 -14.68
C LEU A 74 1.52 -2.56 -16.08
N ALA A 75 0.24 -2.81 -16.33
CA ALA A 75 -0.23 -3.35 -17.61
C ALA A 75 0.17 -2.44 -18.78
N GLY A 76 0.84 -3.02 -19.79
CA GLY A 76 1.23 -2.31 -21.01
C GLY A 76 2.33 -1.25 -20.82
N THR A 77 2.89 -1.11 -19.62
CA THR A 77 4.01 -0.21 -19.34
C THR A 77 5.32 -0.98 -19.20
N LYS A 78 6.45 -0.26 -19.17
CA LYS A 78 7.79 -0.83 -18.95
C LYS A 78 8.41 -0.45 -17.61
N ILE A 79 7.60 0.10 -16.70
CA ILE A 79 8.09 0.44 -15.35
C ILE A 79 8.38 -0.85 -14.59
N ASP A 80 9.53 -0.94 -13.93
CA ASP A 80 9.90 -2.10 -13.09
C ASP A 80 9.08 -2.17 -11.81
N ARG A 81 8.53 -1.03 -11.39
CA ARG A 81 7.78 -0.85 -10.15
C ARG A 81 6.93 0.40 -10.22
N ALA A 82 5.76 0.35 -9.60
CA ALA A 82 5.05 1.57 -9.21
C ALA A 82 5.73 2.11 -7.95
N THR A 83 6.10 3.39 -7.93
CA THR A 83 6.87 4.02 -6.85
C THR A 83 6.35 5.41 -6.52
N TRP A 84 6.24 5.69 -5.22
CA TRP A 84 5.87 7.00 -4.69
C TRP A 84 6.82 7.46 -3.59
N ASP A 85 7.22 8.73 -3.65
CA ASP A 85 8.05 9.39 -2.63
C ASP A 85 7.22 10.37 -1.81
N LYS A 86 7.43 10.34 -0.49
CA LYS A 86 7.00 11.37 0.44
C LYS A 86 8.23 12.02 1.07
N LYS A 87 8.38 13.33 0.89
CA LYS A 87 9.35 14.11 1.65
C LYS A 87 8.91 14.23 3.10
N VAL A 88 9.82 13.97 4.02
CA VAL A 88 9.59 13.96 5.46
C VAL A 88 10.76 14.60 6.19
N ASN A 89 10.58 14.91 7.47
CA ASN A 89 11.66 15.27 8.37
C ASN A 89 11.45 14.48 9.67
N LEU A 90 11.94 13.24 9.70
CA LEU A 90 11.68 12.31 10.80
C LEU A 90 12.98 11.93 11.52
N ASN A 91 12.91 12.00 12.85
CA ASN A 91 13.86 11.38 13.74
C ASN A 91 13.28 10.07 14.29
N LEU A 92 13.81 8.95 13.81
CA LEU A 92 13.38 7.60 14.19
C LEU A 92 14.31 6.95 15.22
N THR A 93 15.16 7.70 15.94
CA THR A 93 16.10 7.08 16.89
C THR A 93 15.41 6.47 18.11
N SER A 94 14.26 7.00 18.54
CA SER A 94 13.53 6.61 19.77
C SER A 94 12.39 5.60 19.56
N CYS A 95 12.27 5.03 18.36
CA CYS A 95 11.30 3.98 18.04
C CYS A 95 12.01 2.72 17.53
N GLN A 96 11.29 1.60 17.39
CA GLN A 96 11.80 0.39 16.72
C GLN A 96 11.67 0.49 15.21
N GLY A 97 10.72 1.27 14.70
CA GLY A 97 10.56 1.51 13.26
C GLY A 97 9.30 2.31 12.93
N ILE A 98 8.66 1.97 11.82
CA ILE A 98 7.38 2.55 11.44
C ILE A 98 6.33 1.48 11.16
N GLN A 99 5.08 1.87 11.29
CA GLN A 99 3.92 1.06 10.94
C GLN A 99 2.95 1.88 10.09
N PHE A 100 2.20 1.20 9.24
CA PHE A 100 1.16 1.78 8.41
C PHE A 100 0.18 0.70 7.98
N ARG A 101 -0.91 1.12 7.33
CA ARG A 101 -1.94 0.19 6.88
C ARG A 101 -2.02 0.12 5.38
N LEU A 102 -2.19 -1.10 4.89
CA LEU A 102 -2.24 -1.40 3.46
C LEU A 102 -3.37 -2.38 3.16
N PHE A 103 -4.17 -2.04 2.15
CA PHE A 103 -5.12 -2.94 1.52
C PHE A 103 -4.75 -3.08 0.05
N CYS A 104 -4.63 -4.31 -0.44
CA CYS A 104 -4.42 -4.60 -1.86
C CYS A 104 -5.23 -5.85 -2.21
N LYS A 105 -6.27 -5.70 -3.03
CA LYS A 105 -7.22 -6.78 -3.31
C LYS A 105 -6.58 -7.93 -4.07
N ASP A 106 -5.79 -7.58 -5.08
CA ASP A 106 -5.07 -8.52 -5.92
C ASP A 106 -3.59 -8.18 -5.92
N THR A 107 -2.81 -9.00 -5.20
CA THR A 107 -1.36 -8.86 -5.12
C THR A 107 -0.65 -9.65 -6.22
N SER A 108 -1.35 -10.48 -7.00
CA SER A 108 -0.72 -11.35 -8.01
C SER A 108 0.13 -10.59 -9.05
N PRO A 109 -0.16 -9.32 -9.42
CA PRO A 109 0.70 -8.60 -10.35
C PRO A 109 1.97 -8.00 -9.71
N VAL A 110 2.08 -8.05 -8.39
CA VAL A 110 3.18 -7.48 -7.61
C VAL A 110 4.02 -8.62 -7.02
N SER A 111 5.31 -8.66 -7.32
CA SER A 111 6.20 -9.71 -6.79
C SER A 111 6.50 -9.52 -5.30
N HIS A 112 6.68 -8.27 -4.88
CA HIS A 112 6.81 -7.84 -3.49
C HIS A 112 6.65 -6.32 -3.40
N PHE A 113 6.44 -5.82 -2.19
CA PHE A 113 6.52 -4.40 -1.89
C PHE A 113 7.83 -4.09 -1.19
N SER A 114 8.29 -2.84 -1.30
CA SER A 114 9.43 -2.34 -0.55
C SER A 114 9.12 -0.98 0.05
N LEU A 115 9.61 -0.74 1.26
CA LEU A 115 9.64 0.57 1.89
C LEU A 115 11.09 1.00 2.08
N TYR A 116 11.41 2.19 1.61
CA TYR A 116 12.74 2.78 1.75
C TYR A 116 12.70 4.07 2.57
N PHE A 117 13.80 4.32 3.26
CA PHE A 117 14.02 5.52 4.07
C PHE A 117 15.32 6.18 3.61
N GLN A 118 15.23 7.33 2.97
CA GLN A 118 16.42 8.09 2.63
C GLN A 118 16.97 8.76 3.88
N SER A 119 18.28 8.65 4.08
CA SER A 119 19.02 9.34 5.14
C SER A 119 20.38 9.77 4.60
N GLY A 120 20.61 11.07 4.46
CA GLY A 120 21.82 11.60 3.82
C GLY A 120 22.06 10.98 2.43
N ASP A 121 23.25 10.43 2.23
CA ASP A 121 23.70 9.83 0.95
C ASP A 121 23.38 8.33 0.82
N GLY A 122 22.42 7.83 1.60
CA GLY A 122 22.02 6.43 1.54
C GLY A 122 20.57 6.19 1.90
N TRP A 123 20.21 4.91 1.85
CA TRP A 123 18.87 4.43 2.10
C TRP A 123 18.90 3.24 3.05
N TYR A 124 17.87 3.15 3.87
CA TYR A 124 17.47 1.89 4.48
C TYR A 124 16.33 1.29 3.67
N SER A 125 16.31 -0.02 3.46
CA SER A 125 15.26 -0.70 2.69
C SER A 125 14.77 -1.96 3.38
N SER A 126 13.48 -2.24 3.23
CA SER A 126 12.86 -3.49 3.66
C SER A 126 11.81 -3.93 2.64
N SER A 127 11.70 -5.24 2.44
CA SER A 127 10.67 -5.84 1.60
C SER A 127 9.59 -6.48 2.46
N PHE A 128 8.35 -6.40 2.00
CA PHE A 128 7.20 -6.95 2.70
C PHE A 128 6.12 -7.39 1.71
N ALA A 129 5.15 -8.15 2.22
CA ALA A 129 3.93 -8.49 1.49
C ALA A 129 2.74 -8.43 2.47
N PRO A 130 1.56 -7.96 2.04
CA PRO A 130 0.35 -8.12 2.83
C PRO A 130 0.01 -9.61 2.98
N THR A 131 -0.54 -9.97 4.14
CA THR A 131 -0.94 -11.35 4.47
C THR A 131 -2.30 -11.73 3.90
N THR A 132 -3.14 -10.75 3.56
CA THR A 132 -4.47 -10.96 2.98
C THR A 132 -4.86 -9.85 2.02
N GLY A 133 -5.62 -10.19 0.98
CA GLY A 133 -6.26 -9.23 0.07
C GLY A 133 -7.70 -8.88 0.41
N THR A 134 -8.27 -9.44 1.49
CA THR A 134 -9.66 -9.23 1.89
C THR A 134 -9.83 -8.30 3.09
N ALA A 135 -8.74 -7.92 3.75
CA ALA A 135 -8.73 -7.02 4.91
C ALA A 135 -7.54 -6.07 4.87
N TRP A 136 -7.62 -5.01 5.67
CA TRP A 136 -6.49 -4.11 5.89
C TRP A 136 -5.39 -4.83 6.67
N ASN A 137 -4.16 -4.74 6.18
CA ASN A 137 -2.99 -5.29 6.83
C ASN A 137 -2.27 -4.16 7.56
N THR A 138 -1.90 -4.39 8.82
CA THR A 138 -0.93 -3.53 9.51
C THR A 138 0.47 -4.00 9.12
N ILE A 139 1.17 -3.17 8.35
CA ILE A 139 2.55 -3.42 7.95
C ILE A 139 3.46 -2.76 8.96
N THR A 140 4.41 -3.52 9.50
CA THR A 140 5.43 -3.03 10.42
C THR A 140 6.80 -3.21 9.79
N ILE A 141 7.58 -2.14 9.75
CA ILE A 141 8.96 -2.15 9.26
C ILE A 141 9.88 -1.86 10.44
N ASP A 142 10.55 -2.89 10.95
CA ASP A 142 11.57 -2.78 11.98
C ASP A 142 12.89 -2.27 11.38
N LYS A 143 13.49 -1.25 12.02
CA LYS A 143 14.81 -0.72 11.62
C LYS A 143 15.87 -1.81 11.59
N ALA A 144 15.86 -2.73 12.56
CA ALA A 144 16.82 -3.83 12.67
C ALA A 144 16.70 -4.82 11.50
N GLY A 145 15.52 -4.90 10.87
CA GLY A 145 15.26 -5.74 9.70
C GLY A 145 15.60 -5.07 8.36
N THR A 146 16.07 -3.82 8.36
CA THR A 146 16.38 -3.10 7.11
C THR A 146 17.80 -3.36 6.62
N ARG A 147 17.96 -3.31 5.30
CA ARG A 147 19.27 -3.32 4.61
C ARG A 147 19.71 -1.89 4.35
N GLN A 148 21.02 -1.67 4.29
CA GLN A 148 21.59 -0.39 3.91
C GLN A 148 21.99 -0.39 2.44
N GLU A 149 21.66 0.68 1.74
CA GLU A 149 22.07 0.96 0.37
C GLU A 149 22.81 2.32 0.36
N GLY A 150 24.04 2.36 -0.15
CA GLY A 150 24.86 3.56 -0.07
C GLY A 150 25.39 3.83 1.34
N LYS A 151 25.37 5.09 1.78
CA LYS A 151 25.93 5.52 3.08
C LYS A 151 24.90 6.33 3.89
N PRO A 152 23.93 5.66 4.54
CA PRO A 152 22.90 6.39 5.25
C PRO A 152 23.46 7.16 6.45
N ALA A 153 22.98 8.39 6.66
CA ALA A 153 23.43 9.27 7.76
C ALA A 153 22.87 8.89 9.15
N GLY A 154 22.07 7.83 9.23
CA GLY A 154 21.45 7.35 10.47
C GLY A 154 19.95 7.61 10.56
N TRP A 155 19.30 6.98 11.54
CA TRP A 155 17.85 7.01 11.73
C TRP A 155 17.29 8.34 12.23
N GLY A 156 18.14 9.27 12.66
CA GLY A 156 17.74 10.58 13.14
C GLY A 156 17.50 11.62 12.03
N GLN A 157 17.77 11.28 10.78
CA GLN A 157 17.77 12.21 9.65
C GLN A 157 17.04 11.63 8.42
N ILE A 158 15.87 11.02 8.64
CA ILE A 158 15.09 10.50 7.53
C ILE A 158 14.43 11.66 6.77
N SER A 159 14.74 11.76 5.48
CA SER A 159 14.31 12.87 4.61
C SER A 159 13.28 12.46 3.55
N THR A 160 13.21 11.17 3.21
CA THR A 160 12.23 10.62 2.26
C THR A 160 11.77 9.25 2.71
N ILE A 161 10.47 8.99 2.61
CA ILE A 161 9.92 7.63 2.59
C ILE A 161 9.55 7.31 1.14
N ARG A 162 9.96 6.13 0.65
CA ARG A 162 9.58 5.63 -0.66
C ARG A 162 8.83 4.32 -0.53
N LEU A 163 7.63 4.25 -1.08
CA LEU A 163 6.87 3.01 -1.19
C LEU A 163 6.92 2.53 -2.64
N SER A 164 7.30 1.27 -2.84
CA SER A 164 7.37 0.65 -4.16
C SER A 164 6.59 -0.67 -4.20
N ALA A 165 5.82 -0.87 -5.26
CA ALA A 165 5.22 -2.14 -5.63
C ALA A 165 5.94 -2.68 -6.86
N TRP A 166 6.74 -3.74 -6.67
CA TRP A 166 7.59 -4.30 -7.72
C TRP A 166 6.81 -5.19 -8.67
N ARG A 167 7.02 -5.01 -9.97
CA ARG A 167 6.36 -5.79 -11.00
C ARG A 167 6.62 -7.29 -10.79
N GLY A 168 5.53 -8.06 -10.79
CA GLY A 168 5.53 -9.52 -10.90
C GLY A 168 4.84 -10.02 -12.16
N GLY A 169 3.93 -9.22 -12.75
CA GLY A 169 3.23 -9.55 -13.99
C GLY A 169 2.81 -8.31 -14.79
N ASP A 170 2.31 -8.53 -16.01
CA ASP A 170 1.80 -7.48 -16.89
C ASP A 170 0.28 -7.25 -16.68
N VAL A 171 -0.09 -7.02 -15.43
CA VAL A 171 -1.47 -6.74 -15.00
C VAL A 171 -1.42 -5.58 -14.04
N SER A 172 -2.35 -4.63 -14.16
CA SER A 172 -2.43 -3.51 -13.21
C SER A 172 -3.19 -3.93 -11.95
N THR A 173 -2.79 -3.38 -10.82
CA THR A 173 -3.52 -3.48 -9.55
C THR A 173 -3.50 -2.12 -8.86
N GLU A 174 -3.97 -2.06 -7.63
CA GLU A 174 -3.94 -0.87 -6.80
C GLU A 174 -3.79 -1.28 -5.33
N LEU A 175 -3.14 -0.40 -4.58
CA LEU A 175 -3.11 -0.49 -3.13
C LEU A 175 -3.71 0.78 -2.54
N TYR A 176 -4.22 0.63 -1.32
CA TYR A 176 -4.76 1.69 -0.51
C TYR A 176 -3.92 1.77 0.76
N VAL A 177 -3.53 2.97 1.15
CA VAL A 177 -2.69 3.17 2.33
C VAL A 177 -3.20 4.30 3.22
N CYS A 178 -2.95 4.15 4.52
CA CYS A 178 -3.22 5.17 5.53
C CYS A 178 -2.36 4.94 6.79
N ASP A 179 -2.35 5.95 7.66
CA ASP A 179 -1.79 5.89 9.02
C ASP A 179 -0.32 5.47 9.11
N PHE A 180 0.55 6.15 8.38
CA PHE A 180 1.97 6.05 8.63
C PHE A 180 2.30 6.66 10.00
N GLY A 181 2.86 5.85 10.89
CA GLY A 181 3.17 6.20 12.26
C GLY A 181 4.39 5.46 12.80
N LEU A 182 4.74 5.78 14.04
CA LEU A 182 5.89 5.18 14.72
C LEU A 182 5.53 3.80 15.28
N TRP A 183 6.50 2.88 15.26
CA TRP A 183 6.39 1.53 15.81
C TRP A 183 7.38 1.33 16.96
N GLY A 184 6.94 0.74 18.08
CA GLY A 184 7.78 0.40 19.23
C GLY A 184 8.46 1.62 19.86
N GLN A 185 7.70 2.69 20.11
CA GLN A 185 8.22 3.90 20.73
C GLN A 185 8.56 3.65 22.21
N LEU A 186 9.78 4.01 22.63
CA LEU A 186 10.21 3.81 24.02
C LEU A 186 9.32 4.63 24.98
N GLY A 187 8.74 3.96 25.99
CA GLY A 187 7.94 4.59 27.05
C GLY A 187 6.46 4.81 26.73
N ALA A 188 5.91 4.09 25.74
CA ALA A 188 4.49 4.12 25.39
C ALA A 188 3.71 2.88 25.91
N ASP A 189 4.27 2.19 26.91
CA ASP A 189 3.71 1.01 27.57
C ASP A 189 2.97 1.40 28.86
#